data_AF-A0A7S1X0M5-F1
#
_entry.id   AF-A0A7S1X0M5-F1
#
_cell.length_a   1.000
_cell.length_b   1.000
_cell.length_c   1.000
_cell.angle_alpha   90.00
_cell.angle_beta   90.00
_cell.angle_gamma   90.00
#
_symmetry.space_group_name_H-M   'P 1'
#
loop_
_entity.id
_entity.type
_entity.pdbx_description
1 polymer ?
#
loop_
_entity_poly.entity_id
_entity_poly.type
_entity_poly.pdbx_seq_one_letter_code
_entity_poly.pdbx_strand_id
1 'polypeptide(L)'
;LSTLSPNVLSEAVCAAGDVKAVFAHVDVVGAYMNETFQARDGLQPQLFPNHIPTFTGHYHRRHTVEGTNIHYVGSPYQVSRSEAGQEKALTVLDAGWQPVEVVPLDVGPRHFFVSGLRDTADGDAQRPPVRKGDRVRV
;
A
#
# COMPACT_ATOMS: atom_id res chain seq x y z
N LEU A 1 -12.20 0.93 -28.72
CA LEU A 1 -11.55 1.14 -27.40
C LEU A 1 -11.39 2.65 -27.26
N SER A 2 -12.30 3.32 -26.55
CA SER A 2 -12.30 4.79 -26.51
C SER A 2 -11.06 5.28 -25.80
N THR A 3 -10.28 6.08 -26.50
CA THR A 3 -9.14 6.82 -25.98
C THR A 3 -9.66 7.84 -24.97
N LEU A 4 -9.73 7.47 -23.70
CA LEU A 4 -9.85 8.45 -22.63
C LEU A 4 -8.70 9.44 -22.82
N SER A 5 -8.99 10.75 -22.82
CA SER A 5 -7.95 11.76 -22.90
C SER A 5 -6.93 11.49 -21.77
N PRO A 6 -5.63 11.72 -21.99
CA PRO A 6 -4.65 11.56 -20.92
C PRO A 6 -4.96 12.45 -19.69
N ASN A 7 -5.88 13.41 -19.81
CA ASN A 7 -6.23 14.37 -18.78
C ASN A 7 -7.56 14.11 -18.06
N VAL A 8 -8.29 13.02 -18.36
CA VAL A 8 -9.63 12.78 -17.79
C VAL A 8 -9.67 12.89 -16.26
N LEU A 9 -8.64 12.41 -15.55
CA LEU A 9 -8.59 12.49 -14.09
C LEU A 9 -8.46 13.94 -13.60
N SER A 10 -7.54 14.69 -14.21
CA SER A 10 -7.33 16.10 -13.88
C SER A 10 -8.56 16.95 -14.24
N GLU A 11 -9.18 16.69 -15.40
CA GLU A 11 -10.41 17.34 -15.83
C GLU A 11 -11.58 17.04 -14.88
N ALA A 12 -11.73 15.78 -14.44
CA ALA A 12 -12.76 15.39 -13.49
C ALA A 12 -12.55 16.05 -12.12
N VAL A 13 -11.31 16.13 -11.63
CA VAL A 13 -10.98 16.85 -10.39
C VAL A 13 -11.31 18.33 -10.53
N CYS A 14 -10.94 18.97 -11.64
CA CYS A 14 -11.28 20.37 -11.89
C CYS A 14 -12.79 20.61 -11.96
N ALA A 15 -13.55 19.69 -12.58
CA ALA A 15 -14.99 19.80 -12.72
C ALA A 15 -15.76 19.57 -11.42
N ALA A 16 -15.22 18.77 -10.50
CA ALA A 16 -15.87 18.42 -9.24
C ALA A 16 -15.90 19.58 -8.21
N GLY A 17 -15.12 20.64 -8.43
CA GLY A 17 -15.06 21.81 -7.53
C GLY A 17 -14.05 21.62 -6.40
N ASP A 18 -14.47 21.81 -5.14
CA ASP A 18 -13.57 21.79 -3.98
C ASP A 18 -13.21 20.36 -3.54
N VAL A 19 -12.36 19.70 -4.31
CA VAL A 19 -11.87 18.34 -4.01
C VAL A 19 -10.83 18.39 -2.88
N LYS A 20 -11.09 17.64 -1.81
CA LYS A 20 -10.20 17.56 -0.63
C LYS A 20 -9.38 16.27 -0.53
N ALA A 21 -9.81 15.22 -1.23
CA ALA A 21 -9.08 13.95 -1.35
C ALA A 21 -9.54 13.19 -2.59
N VAL A 22 -8.69 12.32 -3.11
CA VAL A 22 -9.00 11.37 -4.18
C VAL A 22 -8.94 9.96 -3.60
N PHE A 23 -9.95 9.13 -3.87
CA PHE A 23 -9.95 7.71 -3.54
C PHE A 23 -9.96 6.88 -4.82
N ALA A 24 -9.04 5.93 -4.95
CA ALA A 24 -8.87 5.16 -6.18
C ALA A 24 -8.47 3.70 -5.91
N HIS A 25 -8.48 2.91 -6.96
CA HIS A 25 -7.91 1.56 -6.98
C HIS A 25 -7.21 1.38 -8.33
N VAL A 26 -5.96 1.81 -8.39
CA VAL A 26 -5.20 1.95 -9.64
C VAL A 26 -3.74 1.61 -9.42
N ASP A 27 -3.07 1.19 -10.49
CA ASP A 27 -1.62 1.13 -10.63
C ASP A 27 -1.04 2.50 -11.02
N VAL A 28 0.03 2.90 -10.34
CA VAL A 28 0.72 4.18 -10.56
C VAL A 28 2.19 3.87 -10.81
N VAL A 29 2.76 4.44 -11.87
CA VAL A 29 4.17 4.26 -12.22
C VAL A 29 5.05 4.71 -11.04
N GLY A 30 6.01 3.86 -10.66
CA GLY A 30 6.90 4.08 -9.51
C GLY A 30 6.36 3.58 -8.17
N ALA A 31 5.09 3.16 -8.09
CA ALA A 31 4.54 2.54 -6.88
C ALA A 31 5.13 1.14 -6.64
N TYR A 32 5.35 0.79 -5.38
CA TYR A 32 5.88 -0.51 -4.99
C TYR A 32 4.78 -1.59 -5.01
N MET A 33 4.96 -2.60 -5.85
CA MET A 33 4.12 -3.80 -5.88
C MET A 33 4.45 -4.73 -4.70
N ASN A 34 5.72 -4.75 -4.29
CA ASN A 34 6.27 -5.47 -3.13
C ASN A 34 7.57 -4.76 -2.65
N GLU A 35 8.35 -5.38 -1.76
CA GLU A 35 9.59 -4.76 -1.23
C GLU A 35 10.68 -4.47 -2.27
N THR A 36 10.70 -5.18 -3.41
CA THR A 36 11.81 -5.11 -4.37
C THR A 36 11.40 -4.60 -5.75
N PHE A 37 10.10 -4.55 -6.06
CA PHE A 37 9.61 -4.24 -7.40
C PHE A 37 8.67 -3.04 -7.40
N GLN A 38 8.99 -2.07 -8.26
CA GLN A 38 8.15 -0.92 -8.57
C GLN A 38 7.46 -1.09 -9.93
N ALA A 39 6.22 -0.61 -10.03
CA ALA A 39 5.43 -0.61 -11.24
C ALA A 39 6.08 0.26 -12.33
N ARG A 40 6.19 -0.30 -13.54
CA ARG A 40 6.73 0.39 -14.73
C ARG A 40 5.64 0.89 -15.68
N ASP A 41 4.45 0.33 -15.53
CA ASP A 41 3.25 0.65 -16.30
C ASP A 41 2.17 1.18 -15.33
N GLY A 42 1.14 1.81 -15.89
CA GLY A 42 0.01 2.36 -15.14
C GLY A 42 -0.18 3.85 -15.35
N LEU A 43 -0.91 4.49 -14.43
CA LEU A 43 -1.15 5.93 -14.48
C LEU A 43 0.12 6.70 -14.11
N GLN A 44 0.38 7.76 -14.87
CA GLN A 44 1.47 8.68 -14.58
C GLN A 44 1.13 9.49 -13.31
N PRO A 45 2.05 9.62 -12.33
CA PRO A 45 1.79 10.39 -11.12
C PRO A 45 1.28 11.81 -11.35
N GLN A 46 1.70 12.44 -12.45
CA GLN A 46 1.35 13.82 -12.82
C GLN A 46 -0.12 13.99 -13.19
N LEU A 47 -0.87 12.89 -13.38
CA LEU A 47 -2.31 12.95 -13.60
C LEU A 47 -3.09 13.23 -12.31
N PHE A 48 -2.45 13.04 -11.15
CA PHE A 48 -3.05 13.27 -9.85
C PHE A 48 -2.73 14.69 -9.35
N PRO A 49 -3.65 15.32 -8.60
CA PRO A 49 -3.42 16.63 -8.01
C PRO A 49 -2.35 16.57 -6.91
N ASN A 50 -1.21 17.24 -7.11
CA ASN A 50 -0.09 17.22 -6.14
C ASN A 50 -0.45 17.77 -4.75
N HIS A 51 -1.41 18.70 -4.67
CA HIS A 51 -1.78 19.38 -3.42
C HIS A 51 -2.91 18.68 -2.64
N ILE A 52 -3.50 17.63 -3.21
CA ILE A 52 -4.64 16.91 -2.66
C ILE A 52 -4.20 15.46 -2.40
N PRO A 53 -4.40 14.89 -1.20
CA PRO A 53 -4.03 13.52 -0.94
C PRO A 53 -4.83 12.56 -1.81
N THR A 54 -4.14 11.62 -2.45
CA THR A 54 -4.75 10.48 -3.11
C THR A 54 -4.54 9.24 -2.25
N PHE A 55 -5.61 8.58 -1.84
CA PHE A 55 -5.57 7.29 -1.14
C PHE A 55 -6.00 6.18 -2.11
N THR A 56 -5.09 5.27 -2.42
CA THR A 56 -5.35 4.21 -3.41
C THR A 56 -5.10 2.80 -2.84
N GLY A 57 -5.84 1.84 -3.37
CA GLY A 57 -5.62 0.41 -3.21
C GLY A 57 -4.77 -0.16 -4.35
N HIS A 58 -5.10 -1.38 -4.80
CA HIS A 58 -4.40 -2.18 -5.81
C HIS A 58 -3.14 -2.89 -5.30
N TYR A 59 -2.13 -2.17 -4.83
CA TYR A 59 -0.94 -2.78 -4.23
C TYR A 59 -1.06 -2.95 -2.72
N HIS A 60 -0.58 -4.09 -2.23
CA HIS A 60 -0.77 -4.51 -0.84
C HIS A 60 0.29 -3.99 0.12
N ARG A 61 1.39 -3.44 -0.41
CA ARG A 61 2.41 -2.75 0.36
C ARG A 61 1.93 -1.33 0.64
N ARG A 62 1.81 -0.97 1.91
CA ARG A 62 1.59 0.41 2.31
C ARG A 62 2.82 1.26 2.00
N HIS A 63 2.64 2.37 1.28
CA HIS A 63 3.71 3.33 1.00
C HIS A 63 3.14 4.61 0.36
N THR A 64 3.94 5.67 0.34
CA THR A 64 3.69 6.85 -0.51
C THR A 64 4.57 6.75 -1.76
N VAL A 65 4.01 7.03 -2.94
CA VAL A 65 4.80 7.09 -4.17
C VAL A 65 5.77 8.28 -4.07
N GLU A 66 7.05 8.04 -4.35
CA GLU A 66 8.12 9.01 -4.13
C GLU A 66 7.87 10.33 -4.85
N GLY A 67 8.01 11.45 -4.14
CA GLY A 67 7.81 12.79 -4.69
C GLY A 67 6.35 13.16 -4.96
N THR A 68 5.38 12.41 -4.44
CA THR A 68 3.94 12.65 -4.68
C THR A 68 3.14 12.71 -3.37
N ASN A 69 1.85 13.03 -3.48
CA ASN A 69 0.87 12.89 -2.39
C ASN A 69 -0.07 11.67 -2.63
N ILE A 70 0.47 10.60 -3.22
CA ILE A 70 -0.27 9.38 -3.56
C ILE A 70 0.11 8.27 -2.56
N HIS A 71 -0.86 7.83 -1.77
CA HIS A 71 -0.71 6.89 -0.68
C HIS A 71 -1.37 5.56 -1.04
N TYR A 72 -0.57 4.51 -1.16
CA TYR A 72 -1.09 3.15 -1.15
C TYR A 72 -1.39 2.75 0.30
N VAL A 73 -2.66 2.48 0.60
CA VAL A 73 -3.09 2.15 1.98
C VAL A 73 -2.67 0.75 2.40
N GLY A 74 -2.41 -0.13 1.42
CA GLY A 74 -2.04 -1.52 1.61
C GLY A 74 -3.23 -2.44 1.87
N SER A 75 -2.92 -3.71 2.12
CA SER A 75 -3.89 -4.72 2.54
C SER A 75 -4.10 -4.71 4.07
N PRO A 76 -5.25 -5.20 4.59
CA PRO A 76 -5.48 -5.28 6.04
C PRO A 76 -4.67 -6.40 6.73
N TYR A 77 -4.17 -7.37 5.96
CA TYR A 77 -3.34 -8.49 6.41
C TYR A 77 -2.46 -8.98 5.26
N GLN A 78 -1.46 -9.82 5.54
CA GLN A 78 -0.57 -10.35 4.50
C GLN A 78 -1.34 -11.33 3.61
N VAL A 79 -1.70 -10.91 2.39
CA VAL A 79 -2.52 -11.73 1.47
C VAL A 79 -1.66 -12.81 0.81
N SER A 80 -0.42 -12.46 0.50
CA SER A 80 0.54 -13.28 -0.22
C SER A 80 1.91 -13.36 0.47
N ARG A 81 2.76 -14.27 0.01
CA ARG A 81 4.13 -14.45 0.54
C ARG A 81 5.04 -13.26 0.29
N SER A 82 4.80 -12.49 -0.77
CA SER A 82 5.58 -11.27 -1.05
C SER A 82 5.34 -10.16 -0.03
N GLU A 83 4.37 -10.34 0.87
CA GLU A 83 4.07 -9.40 1.96
C GLU A 83 4.60 -9.90 3.31
N ALA A 84 5.40 -10.98 3.34
CA ALA A 84 5.99 -11.50 4.56
C ALA A 84 6.81 -10.40 5.28
N GLY A 85 6.59 -10.27 6.59
CA GLY A 85 7.23 -9.25 7.42
C GLY A 85 6.69 -7.82 7.25
N GLN A 86 5.77 -7.57 6.30
CA GLN A 86 5.16 -6.25 6.18
C GLN A 86 4.20 -5.99 7.35
N GLU A 87 4.35 -4.81 7.95
CA GLU A 87 3.37 -4.24 8.86
C GLU A 87 2.09 -3.88 8.09
N LYS A 88 0.96 -4.18 8.71
CA LYS A 88 -0.37 -3.89 8.17
C LYS A 88 -1.05 -2.91 9.10
N ALA A 89 -1.84 -2.00 8.54
CA ALA A 89 -2.45 -0.95 9.34
C ALA A 89 -3.67 -0.33 8.65
N LEU A 90 -4.56 0.22 9.46
CA LEU A 90 -5.67 1.07 9.05
C LEU A 90 -5.24 2.54 9.22
N THR A 91 -5.43 3.37 8.18
CA THR A 91 -5.26 4.83 8.30
C THR A 91 -6.59 5.46 8.64
N VAL A 92 -6.65 6.23 9.72
CA VAL A 92 -7.80 7.03 10.11
C VAL A 92 -7.62 8.44 9.57
N LEU A 93 -8.66 8.96 8.92
CA LEU A 93 -8.70 10.31 8.35
C LEU A 93 -9.69 11.18 9.14
N ASP A 94 -9.38 12.46 9.27
CA ASP A 94 -10.33 13.45 9.82
C ASP A 94 -11.37 13.92 8.78
N ALA A 95 -12.23 14.86 9.18
CA ALA A 95 -13.23 15.46 8.30
C ALA A 95 -12.63 16.28 7.14
N GLY A 96 -11.35 16.66 7.24
CA GLY A 96 -10.56 17.31 6.19
C GLY A 96 -9.73 16.32 5.36
N TRP A 97 -9.97 15.02 5.53
CA TRP A 97 -9.27 13.92 4.86
C TRP A 97 -7.76 13.86 5.12
N GLN A 98 -7.31 14.43 6.24
CA GLN A 98 -5.92 14.34 6.66
C GLN A 98 -5.72 13.10 7.55
N PRO A 99 -4.61 12.36 7.40
CA PRO A 99 -4.26 11.27 8.30
C PRO A 99 -4.09 11.77 9.73
N VAL A 100 -4.84 11.20 10.67
CA VAL A 100 -4.76 11.54 12.10
C VAL A 100 -4.25 10.39 12.96
N GLU A 101 -4.42 9.15 12.48
CA GLU A 101 -3.96 7.96 13.20
C GLU A 101 -3.62 6.84 12.22
N VAL A 102 -2.64 6.03 12.59
CA VAL A 102 -2.34 4.76 11.96
C VAL A 102 -2.49 3.67 13.00
N VAL A 103 -3.54 2.85 12.85
CA VAL A 103 -3.83 1.74 13.76
C VAL A 103 -3.16 0.48 13.23
N PRO A 104 -2.16 -0.10 13.92
CA PRO A 104 -1.55 -1.35 13.50
C PRO A 104 -2.59 -2.49 13.48
N LEU A 105 -2.53 -3.32 12.44
CA LEU A 105 -3.39 -4.47 12.26
C LEU A 105 -2.55 -5.75 12.37
N ASP A 106 -2.81 -6.53 13.41
CA ASP A 106 -2.32 -7.90 13.53
C ASP A 106 -3.49 -8.88 13.35
N VAL A 107 -4.17 -8.77 12.22
CA VAL A 107 -5.30 -9.62 11.84
C VAL A 107 -4.90 -10.56 10.69
N GLY A 108 -5.58 -11.70 10.59
CA GLY A 108 -5.35 -12.66 9.51
C GLY A 108 -3.99 -13.39 9.54
N PRO A 109 -3.69 -14.15 8.47
CA PRO A 109 -2.45 -14.91 8.34
C PRO A 109 -1.22 -14.02 8.20
N ARG A 110 -0.13 -14.39 8.86
CA ARG A 110 1.23 -13.89 8.58
C ARG A 110 2.03 -14.94 7.83
N HIS A 111 2.98 -14.51 7.01
CA HIS A 111 3.85 -15.38 6.22
C HIS A 111 5.28 -15.33 6.77
N PHE A 112 5.87 -16.50 6.97
CA PHE A 112 7.23 -16.66 7.48
C PHE A 112 8.05 -17.56 6.56
N PHE A 113 9.33 -17.20 6.41
CA PHE A 113 10.35 -18.01 5.76
C PHE A 113 11.30 -18.57 6.83
N VAL A 114 11.55 -19.88 6.77
CA VAL A 114 12.57 -20.55 7.59
C VAL A 114 13.78 -20.80 6.71
N SER A 115 14.94 -20.26 7.08
CA SER A 115 16.17 -20.42 6.31
C SER A 115 17.21 -21.23 7.08
N GLY A 116 17.12 -22.56 7.00
CA GLY A 116 18.16 -23.49 7.45
C GLY A 116 18.43 -23.56 8.98
N LEU A 117 19.24 -24.55 9.38
CA LEU A 117 19.53 -24.98 10.77
C LEU A 117 20.18 -23.91 11.70
N ARG A 118 20.38 -22.67 11.24
CA ARG A 118 21.09 -21.61 12.00
C ARG A 118 20.18 -20.51 12.57
N ASP A 119 18.89 -20.54 12.29
CA ASP A 119 17.95 -19.53 12.81
C ASP A 119 17.68 -19.65 14.34
N THR A 120 18.28 -20.62 15.03
CA THR A 120 17.95 -20.95 16.43
C THR A 120 18.83 -20.30 17.51
N ALA A 121 19.83 -19.48 17.17
CA ALA A 121 20.75 -18.96 18.18
C ALA A 121 20.54 -17.48 18.54
N ASP A 122 20.37 -16.58 17.56
CA ASP A 122 20.30 -15.13 17.84
C ASP A 122 19.19 -14.37 17.05
N GLY A 123 18.49 -15.03 16.11
CA GLY A 123 17.51 -14.40 15.21
C GLY A 123 16.04 -14.49 15.65
N ASP A 124 15.74 -15.30 16.65
CA ASP A 124 14.36 -15.63 17.06
C ASP A 124 13.75 -14.60 18.04
N ALA A 125 14.59 -13.81 18.72
CA ALA A 125 14.13 -12.87 19.76
C ALA A 125 13.30 -11.69 19.21
N GLN A 126 13.39 -11.40 17.91
CA GLN A 126 12.67 -10.29 17.27
C GLN A 126 11.43 -10.73 16.48
N ARG A 127 11.26 -12.04 16.22
CA ARG A 127 10.13 -12.54 15.43
C ARG A 127 8.94 -12.82 16.34
N PRO A 128 7.74 -12.33 16.01
CA PRO A 128 6.57 -12.66 16.82
C PRO A 128 6.30 -14.17 16.74
N PRO A 129 5.86 -14.80 17.84
CA PRO A 129 5.60 -16.24 17.86
C PRO A 129 4.55 -16.60 16.82
N VAL A 130 4.75 -17.71 16.13
CA VAL A 130 3.81 -18.25 15.14
C VAL A 130 2.49 -18.61 15.84
N ARG A 131 1.36 -18.19 15.26
CA ARG A 131 0.02 -18.46 15.78
C ARG A 131 -0.82 -19.25 14.79
N LYS A 132 -1.93 -19.82 15.25
CA LYS A 132 -2.89 -20.55 14.40
C LYS A 132 -3.33 -19.66 13.23
N GLY A 133 -3.16 -20.17 12.00
CA GLY A 133 -3.50 -19.46 10.76
C GLY A 133 -2.31 -18.85 10.03
N ASP A 134 -1.15 -18.73 10.68
CA ASP A 134 0.09 -18.32 10.01
C ASP A 134 0.56 -19.36 9.00
N ARG A 135 1.30 -18.89 8.00
CA ARG A 135 1.81 -19.68 6.87
C ARG A 135 3.34 -19.72 6.93
N VAL A 136 3.87 -20.85 7.38
CA VAL A 136 5.31 -21.10 7.46
C VAL A 136 5.73 -21.94 6.26
N ARG A 137 6.85 -21.57 5.61
CA ARG A 137 7.48 -22.38 4.56
C ARG A 137 8.96 -22.60 4.89
N VAL A 138 9.38 -23.86 4.77
CA VAL A 138 10.77 -24.32 4.85
C VAL A 138 11.37 -24.38 3.44
#